data_AF-A0A2D6N049-F1
#
_entry.id   AF-A0A2D6N049-F1
#
_cell.length_a   1.000
_cell.length_b   1.000
_cell.length_c   1.000
_cell.angle_alpha   90.00
_cell.angle_beta   90.00
_cell.angle_gamma   90.00
#
_symmetry.space_group_name_H-M   'P 1'
#
loop_
_entity.id
_entity.type
_entity.pdbx_description
1 polymer ?
#
loop_
_entity_poly.entity_id
_entity_poly.type
_entity_poly.pdbx_seq_one_letter_code
_entity_poly.pdbx_strand_id
1 'polypeptide(L)'
;METDIDYRLVSSDDHIVEPPDVWEGRLEAKLQARAPHVIVQDEMDYWTFEDRQIPNIGLSVMAGRPYEEYTTDPVRFSGMRKGCYDPKERLLDMDRDGIEISALFPSVPGMAGTLFSEAQDKTLGLRCLETYNDWLADTWCAADPKRFVGQMIVPLWDLDLAVKELQRGLDLGHKALSFPNAPESLGLPNIGDKHWDPLWDAVEEAGIPVSMHIASGSMRDSPLPLAVAAGTPAEVFVTVAPSSNFISVATLLWSGVLDRHPKLRFLSVEGGIGWLGYLVQRADEVYKKHRYWTRSAIKQPPSFYFKRQVFANFLDDEVGLATRHHIGIENIMFEVDYPHSDTTFPNSKELVAERFKDVPPDETRLIVRDNAIKFFGLDVQ
;
A
#
# COMPACT_ATOMS: atom_id res chain seq x y z
N MET A 1 15.52 -28.63 7.58
CA MET A 1 14.64 -28.69 8.76
C MET A 1 13.31 -28.17 8.29
N GLU A 2 12.20 -28.81 8.65
CA GLU A 2 10.88 -28.24 8.35
C GLU A 2 10.76 -26.99 9.22
N THR A 3 10.55 -25.81 8.62
CA THR A 3 10.38 -24.57 9.37
C THR A 3 9.00 -24.61 10.01
N ASP A 4 8.93 -25.09 11.26
CA ASP A 4 7.69 -25.11 12.03
C ASP A 4 7.35 -23.69 12.48
N ILE A 5 6.28 -23.13 11.91
CA ILE A 5 5.81 -21.76 12.21
C ILE A 5 4.69 -21.88 13.25
N ASP A 6 5.08 -21.76 14.52
CA ASP A 6 4.18 -21.86 15.69
C ASP A 6 3.49 -20.54 16.05
N TYR A 7 3.76 -19.47 15.32
CA TYR A 7 3.10 -18.16 15.42
C TYR A 7 2.24 -17.86 14.20
N ARG A 8 1.42 -16.81 14.30
CA ARG A 8 0.65 -16.25 13.17
C ARG A 8 1.48 -15.21 12.43
N LEU A 9 1.17 -14.98 11.15
CA LEU A 9 1.87 -14.01 10.31
C LEU A 9 1.22 -12.63 10.43
N VAL A 10 1.92 -11.59 9.98
CA VAL A 10 1.35 -10.24 9.83
C VAL A 10 1.42 -9.86 8.36
N SER A 11 0.26 -9.58 7.76
CA SER A 11 0.19 -9.03 6.41
C SER A 11 0.35 -7.51 6.49
N SER A 12 1.42 -7.00 5.89
CA SER A 12 1.67 -5.55 5.80
C SER A 12 0.96 -4.87 4.63
N ASP A 13 0.23 -5.64 3.82
CA ASP A 13 -0.57 -5.16 2.71
C ASP A 13 -1.71 -6.13 2.38
N ASP A 14 -2.93 -5.61 2.48
CA ASP A 14 -4.18 -6.22 2.05
C ASP A 14 -5.15 -5.10 1.66
N HIS A 15 -6.17 -5.47 0.89
CA HIS A 15 -7.16 -4.56 0.33
C HIS A 15 -8.55 -4.78 0.87
N ILE A 16 -9.30 -3.69 0.89
CA ILE A 16 -10.73 -3.69 1.13
C ILE A 16 -11.44 -3.44 -0.19
N VAL A 17 -12.35 -4.34 -0.57
CA VAL A 17 -13.37 -3.99 -1.55
C VAL A 17 -14.45 -3.23 -0.81
N GLU A 18 -14.48 -1.91 -1.00
CA GLU A 18 -15.47 -1.05 -0.33
C GLU A 18 -16.88 -1.59 -0.59
N PRO A 19 -17.70 -1.88 0.45
CA PRO A 19 -19.07 -2.29 0.27
C PRO A 19 -19.94 -1.11 -0.21
N PRO A 20 -21.11 -1.36 -0.84
CA PRO A 20 -21.96 -0.31 -1.38
C PRO A 20 -22.44 0.74 -0.36
N ASP A 21 -22.42 0.41 0.93
CA ASP A 21 -22.94 1.24 2.03
C ASP A 21 -21.89 2.16 2.67
N VAL A 22 -20.63 2.18 2.18
CA VAL A 22 -19.54 3.01 2.74
C VAL A 22 -19.96 4.47 2.93
N TRP A 23 -20.63 5.06 1.95
CA TRP A 23 -21.06 6.47 2.02
C TRP A 23 -22.56 6.63 2.33
N GLU A 24 -23.31 5.56 2.53
CA GLU A 24 -24.77 5.63 2.72
C GLU A 24 -25.12 6.30 4.05
N GLY A 25 -25.82 7.44 3.98
CA GLY A 25 -26.29 8.17 5.15
C GLY A 25 -25.20 8.87 5.98
N ARG A 26 -23.96 8.92 5.49
CA ARG A 26 -22.82 9.52 6.21
C ARG A 26 -22.49 10.96 5.76
N LEU A 27 -23.09 11.43 4.67
CA LEU A 27 -22.87 12.76 4.13
C LEU A 27 -24.08 13.68 4.37
N GLU A 28 -23.85 14.99 4.32
CA GLU A 28 -24.95 15.95 4.35
C GLU A 28 -25.88 15.73 3.14
N ALA A 29 -27.19 15.92 3.31
CA ALA A 29 -28.21 15.58 2.29
C ALA A 29 -27.92 16.12 0.87
N LYS A 30 -27.30 17.31 0.79
CA LYS A 30 -26.91 17.97 -0.48
C LYS A 30 -25.71 17.31 -1.18
N LEU A 31 -24.87 16.59 -0.44
CA LEU A 31 -23.73 15.83 -0.97
C LEU A 31 -24.07 14.34 -1.13
N GLN A 32 -24.92 13.78 -0.27
CA GLN A 32 -25.29 12.37 -0.27
C GLN A 32 -25.78 11.86 -1.64
N ALA A 33 -26.57 12.65 -2.36
CA ALA A 33 -27.08 12.28 -3.69
C ALA A 33 -25.98 12.20 -4.78
N ARG A 34 -24.78 12.70 -4.51
CA ARG A 34 -23.61 12.72 -5.40
C ARG A 34 -22.45 11.89 -4.84
N ALA A 35 -22.64 11.22 -3.72
CA ALA A 35 -21.65 10.35 -3.12
C ALA A 35 -21.31 9.16 -4.05
N PRO A 36 -20.14 8.53 -3.88
CA PRO A 36 -19.86 7.29 -4.58
C PRO A 36 -20.95 6.26 -4.28
N HIS A 37 -21.47 5.61 -5.32
CA HIS A 37 -22.47 4.56 -5.18
C HIS A 37 -22.36 3.53 -6.30
N VAL A 38 -22.85 2.32 -6.02
CA VAL A 38 -22.84 1.20 -6.96
C VAL A 38 -24.08 1.24 -7.85
N ILE A 39 -23.86 1.03 -9.16
CA ILE A 39 -24.91 0.77 -10.14
C ILE A 39 -24.71 -0.62 -10.76
N VAL A 40 -25.79 -1.20 -11.25
CA VAL A 40 -25.73 -2.43 -12.06
C VAL A 40 -25.85 -2.04 -13.54
N GLN A 41 -24.84 -2.39 -14.33
CA GLN A 41 -24.83 -2.21 -15.78
C GLN A 41 -24.29 -3.47 -16.45
N ASP A 42 -24.95 -3.93 -17.53
CA ASP A 42 -24.54 -5.12 -18.28
C ASP A 42 -24.30 -6.34 -17.38
N GLU A 43 -25.20 -6.50 -16.41
CA GLU A 43 -25.13 -7.54 -15.39
C GLU A 43 -23.88 -7.50 -14.48
N MET A 44 -23.14 -6.40 -14.39
CA MET A 44 -21.99 -6.23 -13.49
C MET A 44 -22.15 -5.01 -12.58
N ASP A 45 -21.43 -5.02 -11.45
CA ASP A 45 -21.44 -3.93 -10.47
C ASP A 45 -20.33 -2.91 -10.80
N TYR A 46 -20.71 -1.63 -10.87
CA TYR A 46 -19.78 -0.52 -11.08
C TYR A 46 -19.99 0.54 -10.01
N TRP A 47 -18.88 1.06 -9.49
CA TRP A 47 -18.90 2.29 -8.73
C TRP A 47 -19.05 3.50 -9.66
N THR A 48 -19.81 4.49 -9.22
CA THR A 48 -19.96 5.76 -9.91
C THR A 48 -19.62 6.90 -8.96
N PHE A 49 -18.85 7.87 -9.44
CA PHE A 49 -18.55 9.09 -8.71
C PHE A 49 -18.29 10.23 -9.68
N GLU A 50 -19.09 11.29 -9.57
CA GLU A 50 -19.17 12.36 -10.58
C GLU A 50 -19.41 11.80 -11.99
N ASP A 51 -18.52 12.05 -12.94
CA ASP A 51 -18.59 11.58 -14.33
C ASP A 51 -17.81 10.27 -14.55
N ARG A 52 -17.28 9.66 -13.49
CA ARG A 52 -16.48 8.44 -13.57
C ARG A 52 -17.28 7.20 -13.23
N GLN A 53 -17.02 6.15 -13.99
CA GLN A 53 -17.48 4.79 -13.73
C GLN A 53 -16.26 3.90 -13.51
N ILE A 54 -16.24 3.21 -12.38
CA ILE A 54 -15.09 2.44 -11.88
C ILE A 54 -15.55 0.99 -11.74
N PRO A 55 -14.96 0.06 -12.50
CA PRO A 55 -15.32 -1.35 -12.39
C PRO A 55 -14.78 -1.96 -11.09
N ASN A 56 -15.53 -2.90 -10.52
CA ASN A 56 -14.95 -3.88 -9.60
C ASN A 56 -14.17 -4.90 -10.44
N ILE A 57 -12.88 -4.64 -10.67
CA ILE A 57 -12.03 -5.46 -11.53
C ILE A 57 -11.89 -6.87 -10.94
N GLY A 58 -12.08 -7.91 -11.77
CA GLY A 58 -11.95 -9.30 -11.34
C GLY A 58 -10.64 -9.61 -10.62
N LEU A 59 -9.50 -9.16 -11.17
CA LEU A 59 -8.18 -9.37 -10.56
C LEU A 59 -8.07 -8.84 -9.13
N SER A 60 -8.94 -7.91 -8.70
CA SER A 60 -8.95 -7.42 -7.31
C SER A 60 -9.69 -8.35 -6.33
N VAL A 61 -10.28 -9.45 -6.78
CA VAL A 61 -11.15 -10.33 -5.97
C VAL A 61 -10.98 -11.82 -6.26
N MET A 62 -9.73 -12.23 -6.46
CA MET A 62 -9.34 -13.59 -6.82
C MET A 62 -8.95 -14.50 -5.64
N ALA A 63 -8.99 -14.01 -4.40
CA ALA A 63 -8.70 -14.80 -3.20
C ALA A 63 -9.41 -16.17 -3.17
N GLY A 64 -8.62 -17.25 -3.27
CA GLY A 64 -9.08 -18.63 -3.25
C GLY A 64 -9.79 -19.10 -4.52
N ARG A 65 -9.70 -18.35 -5.63
CA ARG A 65 -10.18 -18.73 -6.96
C ARG A 65 -9.13 -19.55 -7.70
N PRO A 66 -9.54 -20.50 -8.58
CA PRO A 66 -8.59 -21.16 -9.48
C PRO A 66 -8.06 -20.17 -10.52
N TYR A 67 -6.81 -20.34 -10.95
CA TYR A 67 -6.15 -19.41 -11.89
C TYR A 67 -6.86 -19.29 -13.24
N GLU A 68 -7.58 -20.33 -13.66
CA GLU A 68 -8.40 -20.33 -14.88
C GLU A 68 -9.62 -19.39 -14.81
N GLU A 69 -10.00 -18.94 -13.61
CA GLU A 69 -11.08 -17.96 -13.40
C GLU A 69 -10.57 -16.51 -13.36
N TYR A 70 -9.25 -16.28 -13.45
CA TYR A 70 -8.68 -14.93 -13.38
C TYR A 70 -9.14 -14.09 -14.58
N THR A 71 -9.64 -12.90 -14.30
CA THR A 71 -10.18 -12.00 -15.32
C THR A 71 -9.99 -10.54 -14.95
N THR A 72 -9.84 -9.69 -15.98
CA THR A 72 -9.88 -8.23 -15.84
C THR A 72 -11.29 -7.67 -15.99
N ASP A 73 -12.26 -8.53 -16.34
CA ASP A 73 -13.65 -8.11 -16.51
C ASP A 73 -14.25 -7.64 -15.17
N PRO A 74 -15.21 -6.71 -15.20
CA PRO A 74 -15.97 -6.31 -14.02
C PRO A 74 -16.75 -7.49 -13.43
N VAL A 75 -16.86 -7.54 -12.10
CA VAL A 75 -17.56 -8.61 -11.38
C VAL A 75 -18.59 -8.06 -10.37
N ARG A 76 -19.50 -8.94 -9.92
CA ARG A 76 -20.50 -8.61 -8.89
C ARG A 76 -20.02 -8.90 -7.47
N PHE A 77 -20.49 -8.12 -6.51
CA PHE A 77 -20.34 -8.40 -5.07
C PHE A 77 -20.87 -9.78 -4.68
N SER A 78 -21.97 -10.23 -5.30
CA SER A 78 -22.55 -11.56 -5.06
C SER A 78 -21.63 -12.72 -5.47
N GLY A 79 -20.69 -12.46 -6.39
CA GLY A 79 -19.69 -13.43 -6.83
C GLY A 79 -18.39 -13.35 -6.04
N MET A 80 -18.21 -12.34 -5.18
CA MET A 80 -16.99 -12.19 -4.40
C MET A 80 -17.04 -12.99 -3.11
N ARG A 81 -15.87 -13.36 -2.60
CA ARG A 81 -15.73 -13.87 -1.24
C ARG A 81 -16.18 -12.78 -0.27
N LYS A 82 -16.98 -13.12 0.74
CA LYS A 82 -17.51 -12.11 1.68
C LYS A 82 -16.42 -11.36 2.43
N GLY A 83 -15.30 -12.02 2.78
CA GLY A 83 -14.16 -11.37 3.41
C GLY A 83 -13.53 -10.25 2.59
N CYS A 84 -13.85 -10.12 1.29
CA CYS A 84 -13.46 -8.97 0.49
C CYS A 84 -14.09 -7.66 0.98
N TYR A 85 -15.32 -7.69 1.49
CA TYR A 85 -16.13 -6.50 1.82
C TYR A 85 -16.86 -6.56 3.18
N ASP A 86 -16.74 -7.66 3.93
CA ASP A 86 -17.27 -7.82 5.29
C ASP A 86 -16.10 -8.07 6.28
N PRO A 87 -15.88 -7.21 7.28
CA PRO A 87 -14.74 -7.31 8.18
C PRO A 87 -14.83 -8.52 9.14
N LYS A 88 -16.02 -9.03 9.45
CA LYS A 88 -16.17 -10.22 10.31
C LYS A 88 -15.85 -11.49 9.53
N GLU A 89 -16.26 -11.57 8.28
CA GLU A 89 -15.88 -12.66 7.37
C GLU A 89 -14.38 -12.60 7.05
N ARG A 90 -13.80 -11.39 6.93
CA ARG A 90 -12.34 -11.20 6.79
C ARG A 90 -11.57 -11.83 7.96
N LEU A 91 -12.03 -11.68 9.20
CA LEU A 91 -11.36 -12.30 10.36
C LEU A 91 -11.33 -13.83 10.28
N LEU A 92 -12.38 -14.45 9.74
CA LEU A 92 -12.44 -15.90 9.52
C LEU A 92 -11.44 -16.32 8.44
N ASP A 93 -11.32 -15.53 7.38
CA ASP A 93 -10.34 -15.77 6.32
C ASP A 93 -8.90 -15.62 6.84
N MET A 94 -8.62 -14.57 7.62
CA MET A 94 -7.33 -14.39 8.29
C MET A 94 -7.00 -15.57 9.23
N ASP A 95 -7.96 -16.03 10.02
CA ASP A 95 -7.77 -17.18 10.92
C ASP A 95 -7.48 -18.48 10.16
N ARG A 96 -8.16 -18.69 9.01
CA ARG A 96 -7.92 -19.84 8.12
C ARG A 96 -6.51 -19.81 7.54
N ASP A 97 -6.05 -18.64 7.11
CA ASP A 97 -4.78 -18.42 6.42
C ASP A 97 -3.60 -18.21 7.38
N GLY A 98 -3.87 -18.17 8.69
CA GLY A 98 -2.85 -18.00 9.72
C GLY A 98 -2.34 -16.57 9.90
N ILE A 99 -3.11 -15.57 9.46
CA ILE A 99 -2.80 -14.15 9.55
C ILE A 99 -3.36 -13.57 10.86
N GLU A 100 -2.53 -12.92 11.66
CA GLU A 100 -2.96 -12.23 12.88
C GLU A 100 -3.43 -10.82 12.60
N ILE A 101 -2.67 -10.07 11.82
CA ILE A 101 -2.87 -8.65 11.59
C ILE A 101 -2.82 -8.37 10.08
N SER A 102 -3.69 -7.47 9.64
CA SER A 102 -3.85 -7.04 8.26
C SER A 102 -3.81 -5.51 8.18
N ALA A 103 -2.88 -4.98 7.38
CA ALA A 103 -2.84 -3.57 7.02
C ALA A 103 -3.70 -3.32 5.78
N LEU A 104 -4.59 -2.33 5.84
CA LEU A 104 -5.73 -2.24 4.94
C LEU A 104 -5.65 -1.01 4.04
N PHE A 105 -5.49 -1.24 2.74
CA PHE A 105 -5.48 -0.22 1.71
C PHE A 105 -6.85 -0.08 1.02
N PRO A 106 -7.27 1.14 0.66
CA PRO A 106 -8.47 1.39 -0.13
C PRO A 106 -8.38 0.83 -1.55
N SER A 107 -9.49 0.40 -2.14
CA SER A 107 -9.56 0.08 -3.57
C SER A 107 -10.24 1.20 -4.36
N VAL A 108 -11.53 1.48 -4.10
CA VAL A 108 -12.36 2.44 -4.83
C VAL A 108 -11.93 3.89 -4.63
N PRO A 109 -11.58 4.37 -3.41
CA PRO A 109 -10.95 5.68 -3.24
C PRO A 109 -9.64 5.85 -4.03
N GLY A 110 -9.08 4.76 -4.56
CA GLY A 110 -7.70 4.63 -5.01
C GLY A 110 -6.78 4.43 -3.81
N MET A 111 -5.71 3.66 -4.00
CA MET A 111 -4.79 3.22 -2.93
C MET A 111 -4.29 4.37 -2.03
N ALA A 112 -4.20 5.60 -2.55
CA ALA A 112 -3.84 6.80 -1.81
C ALA A 112 -4.86 7.95 -1.95
N GLY A 113 -6.15 7.65 -2.10
CA GLY A 113 -7.22 8.66 -2.18
C GLY A 113 -7.24 9.44 -3.51
N THR A 114 -6.72 8.85 -4.59
CA THR A 114 -6.60 9.50 -5.90
C THR A 114 -7.94 9.79 -6.54
N LEU A 115 -8.97 8.97 -6.29
CA LEU A 115 -10.34 9.21 -6.78
C LEU A 115 -10.83 10.59 -6.32
N PHE A 116 -10.70 10.87 -5.03
CA PHE A 116 -11.13 12.14 -4.45
C PHE A 116 -10.18 13.29 -4.78
N SER A 117 -8.89 13.00 -4.93
CA SER A 117 -7.90 13.98 -5.36
C SER A 117 -8.16 14.53 -6.76
N GLU A 118 -8.80 13.75 -7.62
CA GLU A 118 -9.20 14.15 -8.97
C GLU A 118 -10.65 14.67 -9.06
N ALA A 119 -11.40 14.72 -7.94
CA ALA A 119 -12.78 15.19 -7.96
C ALA A 119 -12.88 16.60 -8.55
N GLN A 120 -13.88 16.84 -9.39
CA GLN A 120 -14.18 18.15 -9.97
C GLN A 120 -14.69 19.10 -8.87
N ASP A 121 -15.56 18.61 -8.00
CA ASP A 121 -16.02 19.31 -6.81
C ASP A 121 -15.16 18.92 -5.60
N LYS A 122 -14.19 19.79 -5.26
CA LYS A 122 -13.29 19.57 -4.10
C LYS A 122 -14.01 19.55 -2.76
N THR A 123 -15.19 20.15 -2.64
CA THR A 123 -15.99 20.06 -1.41
C THR A 123 -16.56 18.66 -1.26
N LEU A 124 -17.13 18.11 -2.33
CA LEU A 124 -17.62 16.74 -2.35
C LEU A 124 -16.46 15.74 -2.16
N GLY A 125 -15.35 15.91 -2.88
CA GLY A 125 -14.16 15.06 -2.77
C GLY A 125 -13.60 15.01 -1.35
N LEU A 126 -13.44 16.17 -0.70
CA LEU A 126 -12.99 16.23 0.70
C LEU A 126 -13.95 15.48 1.63
N ARG A 127 -15.26 15.72 1.54
CA ARG A 127 -16.24 15.07 2.43
C ARG A 127 -16.33 13.56 2.20
N CYS A 128 -16.19 13.08 0.96
CA CYS A 128 -16.17 11.65 0.67
C CYS A 128 -14.89 10.97 1.20
N LEU A 129 -13.75 11.65 1.11
CA LEU A 129 -12.47 11.21 1.69
C LEU A 129 -12.57 11.12 3.22
N GLU A 130 -13.04 12.18 3.87
CA GLU A 130 -13.21 12.22 5.33
C GLU A 130 -14.16 11.11 5.80
N THR A 131 -15.25 10.90 5.04
CA THR A 131 -16.23 9.83 5.30
C THR A 131 -15.64 8.43 5.14
N TYR A 132 -14.74 8.23 4.17
CA TYR A 132 -14.03 6.96 4.02
C TYR A 132 -13.14 6.67 5.23
N ASN A 133 -12.37 7.67 5.68
CA ASN A 133 -11.54 7.52 6.88
C ASN A 133 -12.38 7.27 8.15
N ASP A 134 -13.57 7.87 8.25
CA ASP A 134 -14.53 7.59 9.33
C ASP A 134 -15.01 6.14 9.29
N TRP A 135 -15.47 5.69 8.12
CA TRP A 135 -15.97 4.33 7.92
C TRP A 135 -14.89 3.27 8.17
N LEU A 136 -13.66 3.52 7.68
CA LEU A 136 -12.52 2.63 7.90
C LEU A 136 -12.26 2.44 9.40
N ALA A 137 -12.31 3.52 10.18
CA ALA A 137 -12.11 3.47 11.62
C ALA A 137 -13.30 2.83 12.36
N ASP A 138 -14.52 3.33 12.13
CA ASP A 138 -15.70 3.02 12.95
C ASP A 138 -16.42 1.73 12.57
N THR A 139 -16.18 1.20 11.36
CA THR A 139 -16.85 0.02 10.84
C THR A 139 -15.86 -1.12 10.63
N TRP A 140 -14.82 -0.88 9.82
CA TRP A 140 -13.89 -1.96 9.47
C TRP A 140 -12.91 -2.28 10.60
N CYS A 141 -12.07 -1.31 11.00
CA CYS A 141 -11.11 -1.49 12.09
C CYS A 141 -11.80 -1.74 13.43
N ALA A 142 -13.00 -1.20 13.66
CA ALA A 142 -13.78 -1.45 14.86
C ALA A 142 -14.22 -2.93 15.03
N ALA A 143 -14.23 -3.73 13.96
CA ALA A 143 -14.56 -5.15 14.05
C ALA A 143 -13.54 -5.94 14.90
N ASP A 144 -12.25 -5.59 14.80
CA ASP A 144 -11.20 -6.01 15.72
C ASP A 144 -10.02 -5.02 15.67
N PRO A 145 -9.98 -4.04 16.59
CA PRO A 145 -8.96 -2.98 16.61
C PRO A 145 -7.52 -3.47 16.83
N LYS A 146 -7.34 -4.74 17.23
CA LYS A 146 -6.01 -5.32 17.41
C LYS A 146 -5.48 -5.98 16.14
N ARG A 147 -6.37 -6.35 15.22
CA ARG A 147 -6.05 -7.12 14.02
C ARG A 147 -6.07 -6.31 12.73
N PHE A 148 -6.67 -5.13 12.74
CA PHE A 148 -6.77 -4.28 11.55
C PHE A 148 -5.99 -2.97 11.72
N VAL A 149 -5.18 -2.66 10.71
CA VAL A 149 -4.40 -1.42 10.62
C VAL A 149 -4.88 -0.62 9.41
N GLY A 150 -5.79 0.32 9.65
CA GLY A 150 -6.29 1.21 8.59
C GLY A 150 -5.21 2.15 8.06
N GLN A 151 -5.06 2.20 6.73
CA GLN A 151 -4.22 3.17 6.04
C GLN A 151 -5.07 4.39 5.68
N MET A 152 -4.94 5.48 6.45
CA MET A 152 -5.71 6.68 6.16
C MET A 152 -5.24 7.36 4.89
N ILE A 153 -6.16 8.05 4.21
CA ILE A 153 -5.86 8.88 3.04
C ILE A 153 -6.03 10.36 3.38
N VAL A 154 -5.36 11.25 2.65
CA VAL A 154 -5.41 12.70 2.88
C VAL A 154 -5.66 13.45 1.56
N PRO A 155 -6.29 14.65 1.58
CA PRO A 155 -6.51 15.43 0.37
C PRO A 155 -5.18 15.98 -0.19
N LEU A 156 -4.71 15.40 -1.30
CA LEU A 156 -3.38 15.70 -1.85
C LEU A 156 -3.25 17.09 -2.50
N TRP A 157 -4.38 17.77 -2.76
CA TRP A 157 -4.42 19.05 -3.47
C TRP A 157 -4.22 20.27 -2.57
N ASP A 158 -4.23 20.11 -1.25
CA ASP A 158 -4.14 21.18 -0.28
C ASP A 158 -3.44 20.68 1.00
N LEU A 159 -2.24 21.19 1.29
CA LEU A 159 -1.41 20.73 2.40
C LEU A 159 -2.02 21.05 3.78
N ASP A 160 -2.72 22.18 3.92
CA ASP A 160 -3.34 22.55 5.19
C ASP A 160 -4.50 21.59 5.48
N LEU A 161 -5.28 21.23 4.46
CA LEU A 161 -6.30 20.18 4.58
C LEU A 161 -5.68 18.81 4.83
N ALA A 162 -4.55 18.48 4.19
CA ALA A 162 -3.88 17.19 4.37
C ALA A 162 -3.39 17.00 5.81
N VAL A 163 -2.74 18.02 6.38
CA VAL A 163 -2.27 18.00 7.78
C VAL A 163 -3.44 17.96 8.76
N LYS A 164 -4.51 18.72 8.48
CA LYS A 164 -5.73 18.68 9.31
C LYS A 164 -6.37 17.29 9.29
N GLU A 165 -6.47 16.67 8.12
CA GLU A 165 -7.07 15.35 7.98
C GLU A 165 -6.19 14.25 8.58
N LEU A 166 -4.87 14.37 8.45
CA LEU A 166 -3.92 13.52 9.17
C LEU A 166 -4.18 13.56 10.67
N GLN A 167 -4.29 14.75 11.27
CA GLN A 167 -4.55 14.87 12.70
C GLN A 167 -5.90 14.26 13.10
N ARG A 168 -6.94 14.50 12.29
CA ARG A 168 -8.26 13.91 12.53
C ARG A 168 -8.23 12.38 12.43
N GLY A 169 -7.49 11.84 11.46
CA GLY A 169 -7.31 10.40 11.29
C GLY A 169 -6.57 9.75 12.46
N LEU A 170 -5.57 10.44 13.02
CA LEU A 170 -4.91 10.03 14.26
C LEU A 170 -5.88 10.00 15.45
N ASP A 171 -6.76 11.00 15.57
CA ASP A 171 -7.78 11.04 16.62
C ASP A 171 -8.81 9.89 16.48
N LEU A 172 -9.05 9.41 15.25
CA LEU A 172 -9.86 8.23 14.95
C LEU A 172 -9.13 6.91 15.25
N GLY A 173 -7.81 6.94 15.47
CA GLY A 173 -6.98 5.77 15.76
C GLY A 173 -6.28 5.15 14.55
N HIS A 174 -6.26 5.82 13.39
CA HIS A 174 -5.45 5.38 12.25
C HIS A 174 -3.97 5.41 12.60
N LYS A 175 -3.20 4.45 12.08
CA LYS A 175 -1.80 4.24 12.46
C LYS A 175 -0.80 4.39 11.32
N ALA A 176 -1.27 4.66 10.11
CA ALA A 176 -0.43 4.80 8.93
C ALA A 176 -1.10 5.70 7.89
N LEU A 177 -0.29 6.38 7.09
CA LEU A 177 -0.72 7.22 5.99
C LEU A 177 -0.47 6.49 4.66
N SER A 178 -1.49 6.29 3.85
CA SER A 178 -1.29 5.91 2.45
C SER A 178 -1.01 7.14 1.59
N PHE A 179 0.03 7.07 0.76
CA PHE A 179 0.49 8.18 -0.07
C PHE A 179 0.88 7.70 -1.48
N PRO A 180 0.68 8.50 -2.53
CA PRO A 180 1.07 8.12 -3.88
C PRO A 180 2.55 7.73 -3.98
N ASN A 181 2.85 6.63 -4.65
CA ASN A 181 4.23 6.25 -4.94
C ASN A 181 4.86 7.17 -6.00
N ALA A 182 4.07 7.69 -6.93
CA ALA A 182 4.51 8.65 -7.96
C ALA A 182 3.54 9.84 -8.02
N PRO A 183 3.58 10.77 -7.04
CA PRO A 183 2.69 11.94 -7.00
C PRO A 183 2.82 12.83 -8.26
N GLU A 184 3.96 12.80 -8.95
CA GLU A 184 4.17 13.51 -10.22
C GLU A 184 3.24 13.09 -11.36
N SER A 185 2.78 11.83 -11.39
CA SER A 185 1.78 11.39 -12.36
C SER A 185 0.40 12.04 -12.12
N LEU A 186 0.18 12.58 -10.91
CA LEU A 186 -1.02 13.33 -10.53
C LEU A 186 -0.83 14.85 -10.72
N GLY A 187 0.29 15.28 -11.31
CA GLY A 187 0.64 16.69 -11.46
C GLY A 187 1.17 17.36 -10.18
N LEU A 188 1.54 16.57 -9.17
CA LEU A 188 2.05 17.06 -7.90
C LEU A 188 3.60 16.96 -7.83
N PRO A 189 4.27 17.62 -6.88
CA PRO A 189 5.71 17.46 -6.71
C PRO A 189 6.11 16.03 -6.33
N ASN A 190 7.28 15.58 -6.78
CA ASN A 190 7.82 14.27 -6.39
C ASN A 190 7.89 14.12 -4.85
N ILE A 191 7.84 12.89 -4.36
CA ILE A 191 7.72 12.59 -2.92
C ILE A 191 8.82 13.20 -2.03
N GLY A 192 10.01 13.45 -2.59
CA GLY A 192 11.14 14.03 -1.86
C GLY A 192 11.19 15.56 -1.86
N ASP A 193 10.30 16.22 -2.60
CA ASP A 193 10.25 17.67 -2.73
C ASP A 193 9.90 18.35 -1.41
N LYS A 194 10.45 19.56 -1.19
CA LYS A 194 10.19 20.35 0.01
C LYS A 194 8.75 20.84 0.12
N HIS A 195 7.99 20.82 -0.98
CA HIS A 195 6.55 21.04 -0.97
C HIS A 195 5.86 20.21 0.12
N TRP A 196 6.27 18.95 0.29
CA TRP A 196 5.67 18.02 1.25
C TRP A 196 6.22 18.16 2.67
N ASP A 197 7.25 19.00 2.91
CA ASP A 197 7.89 19.12 4.22
C ASP A 197 6.87 19.41 5.36
N PRO A 198 5.81 20.25 5.21
CA PRO A 198 4.82 20.43 6.28
C PRO A 198 4.02 19.17 6.63
N LEU A 199 3.70 18.33 5.64
CA LEU A 199 3.03 17.05 5.88
C LEU A 199 4.00 16.05 6.53
N TRP A 200 5.24 16.03 6.05
CA TRP A 200 6.34 15.24 6.60
C TRP A 200 6.67 15.58 8.05
N ASP A 201 6.69 16.87 8.41
CA ASP A 201 6.86 17.32 9.79
C ASP A 201 5.75 16.74 10.68
N ALA A 202 4.49 16.83 10.23
CA ALA A 202 3.33 16.33 10.99
C ALA A 202 3.33 14.79 11.12
N VAL A 203 3.66 14.07 10.05
CA VAL A 203 3.78 12.59 10.07
C VAL A 203 4.94 12.17 10.99
N GLU A 204 6.07 12.88 10.93
CA GLU A 204 7.24 12.59 11.76
C GLU A 204 6.93 12.83 13.25
N GLU A 205 6.25 13.92 13.57
CA GLU A 205 5.81 14.25 14.93
C GLU A 205 4.84 13.19 15.48
N ALA A 206 3.90 12.73 14.65
CA ALA A 206 2.97 11.67 14.99
C ALA A 206 3.64 10.29 15.13
N GLY A 207 4.82 10.10 14.53
CA GLY A 207 5.57 8.85 14.59
C GLY A 207 4.96 7.71 13.78
N ILE A 208 4.04 8.00 12.84
CA ILE A 208 3.41 6.98 11.98
C ILE A 208 4.20 6.79 10.68
N PRO A 209 4.11 5.61 10.03
CA PRO A 209 4.69 5.39 8.73
C PRO A 209 3.86 5.97 7.56
N VAL A 210 4.56 6.14 6.43
CA VAL A 210 3.98 6.45 5.12
C VAL A 210 4.09 5.24 4.21
N SER A 211 2.98 4.78 3.67
CA SER A 211 2.88 3.63 2.78
C SER A 211 2.72 4.09 1.34
N MET A 212 3.64 3.68 0.47
CA MET A 212 3.67 4.00 -0.96
C MET A 212 3.28 2.76 -1.76
N HIS A 213 1.98 2.65 -2.03
CA HIS A 213 1.42 1.56 -2.82
C HIS A 213 1.76 1.68 -4.29
N ILE A 214 2.05 0.58 -4.99
CA ILE A 214 2.01 0.63 -6.47
C ILE A 214 0.61 1.03 -6.94
N ALA A 215 0.41 1.38 -8.21
CA ALA A 215 -0.88 1.83 -8.75
C ALA A 215 -1.48 3.12 -8.13
N SER A 216 -0.85 3.71 -7.11
CA SER A 216 -1.31 4.94 -6.47
C SER A 216 -0.85 6.24 -7.16
N GLY A 217 -0.02 6.10 -8.20
CA GLY A 217 0.40 7.15 -9.12
C GLY A 217 1.21 6.63 -10.32
N SER A 218 1.98 5.54 -10.16
CA SER A 218 2.88 5.04 -11.21
C SER A 218 2.21 4.31 -12.39
N MET A 219 0.97 3.81 -12.23
CA MET A 219 0.30 3.00 -13.27
C MET A 219 -0.66 3.80 -14.16
N ARG A 220 -0.90 5.08 -13.85
CA ARG A 220 -1.78 5.96 -14.62
C ARG A 220 -0.96 6.99 -15.34
N ASP A 221 -0.92 6.89 -16.67
CA ASP A 221 -0.28 7.85 -17.60
C ASP A 221 1.14 8.31 -17.20
N SER A 222 1.89 7.47 -16.46
CA SER A 222 3.18 7.88 -15.93
C SER A 222 4.20 7.99 -17.07
N PRO A 223 4.92 9.12 -17.19
CA PRO A 223 6.04 9.26 -18.13
C PRO A 223 7.28 8.46 -17.69
N LEU A 224 7.22 7.75 -16.56
CA LEU A 224 8.19 6.73 -16.13
C LEU A 224 8.16 5.52 -17.09
N PRO A 225 9.19 4.66 -17.18
CA PRO A 225 9.46 3.83 -18.36
C PRO A 225 8.46 2.67 -18.62
N LEU A 226 7.32 2.70 -17.95
CA LEU A 226 6.16 1.84 -18.18
C LEU A 226 5.17 2.42 -19.20
N ALA A 227 5.55 3.48 -19.93
CA ALA A 227 4.92 3.77 -21.22
C ALA A 227 5.21 2.61 -22.18
N VAL A 228 4.46 1.54 -22.00
CA VAL A 228 4.58 0.32 -22.75
C VAL A 228 4.08 0.61 -24.16
N ALA A 229 4.89 0.27 -25.17
CA ALA A 229 4.54 0.54 -26.55
C ALA A 229 3.22 -0.15 -26.92
N ALA A 230 2.44 0.48 -27.80
CA ALA A 230 1.22 -0.13 -28.31
C ALA A 230 1.52 -1.54 -28.88
N GLY A 231 0.73 -2.53 -28.46
CA GLY A 231 0.91 -3.93 -28.88
C GLY A 231 1.87 -4.75 -28.03
N THR A 232 2.43 -4.22 -26.94
CA THR A 232 3.15 -5.06 -25.97
C THR A 232 2.18 -6.01 -25.26
N PRO A 233 2.59 -7.27 -25.01
CA PRO A 233 1.79 -8.24 -24.27
C PRO A 233 1.49 -7.79 -22.82
N ALA A 234 0.31 -8.15 -22.30
CA ALA A 234 -0.13 -7.78 -20.96
C ALA A 234 0.78 -8.34 -19.85
N GLU A 235 1.42 -9.49 -20.11
CA GLU A 235 2.36 -10.15 -19.22
C GLU A 235 3.54 -9.25 -18.87
N VAL A 236 3.95 -8.35 -19.78
CA VAL A 236 5.02 -7.39 -19.49
C VAL A 236 4.60 -6.47 -18.36
N PHE A 237 3.36 -5.95 -18.39
CA PHE A 237 2.84 -5.08 -17.35
C PHE A 237 2.79 -5.81 -15.99
N VAL A 238 2.21 -7.01 -15.96
CA VAL A 238 2.13 -7.83 -14.74
C VAL A 238 3.53 -8.13 -14.19
N THR A 239 4.51 -8.41 -15.06
CA THR A 239 5.89 -8.72 -14.64
C THR A 239 6.60 -7.53 -13.97
N VAL A 240 6.36 -6.30 -14.44
CA VAL A 240 7.15 -5.13 -14.03
C VAL A 240 6.44 -4.21 -13.04
N ALA A 241 5.11 -4.32 -12.92
CA ALA A 241 4.28 -3.47 -12.07
C ALA A 241 4.78 -3.38 -10.61
N PRO A 242 5.15 -4.48 -9.94
CA PRO A 242 5.71 -4.42 -8.58
C PRO A 242 6.97 -3.55 -8.50
N SER A 243 7.85 -3.65 -9.50
CA SER A 243 9.08 -2.86 -9.55
C SER A 243 8.88 -1.37 -9.88
N SER A 244 7.64 -0.90 -10.07
CA SER A 244 7.38 0.52 -10.37
C SER A 244 7.84 1.47 -9.25
N ASN A 245 7.91 0.97 -8.00
CA ASN A 245 8.46 1.69 -6.85
C ASN A 245 9.98 1.94 -6.93
N PHE A 246 10.69 1.36 -7.91
CA PHE A 246 12.14 1.57 -8.09
C PHE A 246 12.52 3.05 -8.14
N ILE A 247 11.78 3.84 -8.93
CA ILE A 247 12.05 5.28 -9.09
C ILE A 247 11.69 6.05 -7.82
N SER A 248 10.59 5.72 -7.17
CA SER A 248 10.14 6.36 -5.92
C SER A 248 11.13 6.14 -4.79
N VAL A 249 11.58 4.90 -4.59
CA VAL A 249 12.61 4.56 -3.59
C VAL A 249 13.94 5.25 -3.93
N ALA A 250 14.37 5.22 -5.20
CA ALA A 250 15.57 5.97 -5.60
C ALA A 250 15.41 7.48 -5.31
N THR A 251 14.25 8.06 -5.56
CA THR A 251 13.96 9.48 -5.30
C THR A 251 14.04 9.82 -3.81
N LEU A 252 13.48 8.98 -2.93
CA LEU A 252 13.63 9.14 -1.48
C LEU A 252 15.10 9.16 -1.04
N LEU A 253 15.90 8.22 -1.57
CA LEU A 253 17.32 8.09 -1.22
C LEU A 253 18.16 9.31 -1.64
N TRP A 254 17.78 10.01 -2.72
CA TRP A 254 18.60 11.08 -3.30
C TRP A 254 18.06 12.50 -3.05
N SER A 255 16.78 12.67 -2.81
CA SER A 255 16.12 13.99 -2.62
C SER A 255 16.54 14.72 -1.34
N GLY A 256 17.14 14.01 -0.39
CA GLY A 256 17.52 14.54 0.92
C GLY A 256 16.35 14.65 1.90
N VAL A 257 15.14 14.20 1.54
CA VAL A 257 13.98 14.17 2.46
C VAL A 257 14.30 13.35 3.71
N LEU A 258 14.97 12.20 3.54
CA LEU A 258 15.39 11.32 4.63
C LEU A 258 16.46 11.98 5.53
N ASP A 259 17.26 12.95 5.04
CA ASP A 259 18.20 13.71 5.87
C ASP A 259 17.48 14.82 6.67
N ARG A 260 16.47 15.46 6.07
CA ARG A 260 15.68 16.53 6.70
C ARG A 260 14.77 15.99 7.81
N HIS A 261 14.19 14.81 7.57
CA HIS A 261 13.21 14.15 8.43
C HIS A 261 13.73 12.77 8.84
N PRO A 262 14.64 12.68 9.84
CA PRO A 262 15.38 11.45 10.14
C PRO A 262 14.57 10.34 10.82
N LYS A 263 13.35 10.62 11.31
CA LYS A 263 12.46 9.64 11.95
C LYS A 263 11.30 9.20 11.06
N LEU A 264 11.10 9.84 9.90
CA LEU A 264 10.13 9.34 8.93
C LEU A 264 10.46 7.93 8.47
N ARG A 265 9.41 7.15 8.25
CA ARG A 265 9.49 5.76 7.79
C ARG A 265 8.58 5.59 6.58
N PHE A 266 9.15 5.13 5.47
CA PHE A 266 8.45 4.89 4.21
C PHE A 266 8.40 3.38 3.95
N LEU A 267 7.26 2.89 3.50
CA LEU A 267 7.06 1.53 3.01
C LEU A 267 6.82 1.54 1.51
N SER A 268 7.65 0.83 0.74
CA SER A 268 7.33 0.43 -0.63
C SER A 268 6.40 -0.79 -0.56
N VAL A 269 5.14 -0.59 -0.92
CA VAL A 269 4.08 -1.61 -0.80
C VAL A 269 3.84 -2.32 -2.13
N GLU A 270 3.56 -3.63 -2.10
CA GLU A 270 3.31 -4.53 -3.24
C GLU A 270 4.47 -4.51 -4.26
N GLY A 271 5.69 -4.22 -3.78
CA GLY A 271 6.82 -3.87 -4.64
C GLY A 271 7.71 -5.04 -5.04
N GLY A 272 7.62 -6.15 -4.30
CA GLY A 272 8.69 -7.13 -4.22
C GLY A 272 9.99 -6.53 -3.68
N ILE A 273 10.99 -7.38 -3.43
CA ILE A 273 12.22 -6.97 -2.73
C ILE A 273 13.51 -7.33 -3.48
N GLY A 274 13.49 -8.24 -4.45
CA GLY A 274 14.69 -8.69 -5.17
C GLY A 274 15.47 -7.57 -5.86
N TRP A 275 14.76 -6.58 -6.43
CA TRP A 275 15.39 -5.43 -7.07
C TRP A 275 16.04 -4.44 -6.08
N LEU A 276 15.64 -4.46 -4.80
CA LEU A 276 16.21 -3.58 -3.78
C LEU A 276 17.66 -3.91 -3.48
N GLY A 277 18.02 -5.21 -3.50
CA GLY A 277 19.40 -5.63 -3.32
C GLY A 277 20.33 -4.97 -4.35
N TYR A 278 19.90 -4.94 -5.61
CA TYR A 278 20.58 -4.21 -6.68
C TYR A 278 20.53 -2.69 -6.45
N LEU A 279 19.34 -2.11 -6.20
CA LEU A 279 19.19 -0.66 -6.09
C LEU A 279 20.09 -0.08 -5.00
N VAL A 280 20.08 -0.67 -3.79
CA VAL A 280 20.85 -0.18 -2.65
C VAL A 280 22.35 -0.24 -2.95
N GLN A 281 22.84 -1.36 -3.48
CA GLN A 281 24.24 -1.50 -3.90
C GLN A 281 24.59 -0.46 -4.97
N ARG A 282 23.74 -0.32 -6.00
CA ARG A 282 23.99 0.59 -7.11
C ARG A 282 24.00 2.04 -6.65
N ALA A 283 23.10 2.43 -5.75
CA ALA A 283 22.99 3.77 -5.21
C ALA A 283 24.26 4.16 -4.43
N ASP A 284 24.83 3.26 -3.63
CA ASP A 284 26.12 3.49 -2.96
C ASP A 284 27.27 3.66 -3.96
N GLU A 285 27.29 2.89 -5.06
CA GLU A 285 28.28 3.07 -6.12
C GLU A 285 28.10 4.40 -6.86
N VAL A 286 26.85 4.85 -7.08
CA VAL A 286 26.56 6.21 -7.60
C VAL A 286 27.07 7.25 -6.63
N TYR A 287 26.85 7.07 -5.32
CA TYR A 287 27.34 7.99 -4.29
C TYR A 287 28.86 8.10 -4.32
N LYS A 288 29.59 7.00 -4.45
CA LYS A 288 31.05 7.01 -4.55
C LYS A 288 31.56 7.77 -5.79
N LYS A 289 30.94 7.55 -6.95
CA LYS A 289 31.49 7.98 -8.25
C LYS A 289 30.93 9.30 -8.77
N HIS A 290 29.68 9.61 -8.45
CA HIS A 290 28.93 10.66 -9.15
C HIS A 290 28.49 11.82 -8.24
N ARG A 291 28.46 11.65 -6.91
CA ARG A 291 27.92 12.66 -5.98
C ARG A 291 28.53 14.07 -6.12
N TYR A 292 29.80 14.15 -6.50
CA TYR A 292 30.54 15.41 -6.58
C TYR A 292 30.11 16.27 -7.77
N TRP A 293 29.94 15.67 -8.96
CA TRP A 293 29.54 16.42 -10.15
C TRP A 293 28.02 16.63 -10.20
N THR A 294 27.24 15.69 -9.65
CA THR A 294 25.79 15.85 -9.48
C THR A 294 25.42 16.83 -8.37
N ARG A 295 26.40 17.28 -7.57
CA ARG A 295 26.20 18.17 -6.42
C ARG A 295 25.14 17.62 -5.46
N SER A 296 25.27 16.33 -5.15
CA SER A 296 24.36 15.59 -4.28
C SER A 296 24.01 16.36 -3.00
N ALA A 297 22.73 16.36 -2.65
CA ALA A 297 22.22 16.98 -1.42
C ALA A 297 22.46 16.12 -0.16
N ILE A 298 22.60 14.81 -0.30
CA ILE A 298 22.77 13.88 0.83
C ILE A 298 24.22 13.78 1.31
N LYS A 299 24.39 13.49 2.62
CA LYS A 299 25.69 13.48 3.31
C LYS A 299 26.24 12.09 3.61
N GLN A 300 25.36 11.10 3.69
CA GLN A 300 25.72 9.70 3.91
C GLN A 300 25.48 8.87 2.63
N PRO A 301 26.06 7.66 2.52
CA PRO A 301 25.70 6.74 1.44
C PRO A 301 24.18 6.43 1.47
N PRO A 302 23.52 6.29 0.31
CA PRO A 302 22.12 5.88 0.23
C PRO A 302 21.73 4.69 1.10
N SER A 303 22.59 3.67 1.24
CA SER A 303 22.34 2.53 2.11
C SER A 303 22.14 2.91 3.58
N PHE A 304 22.79 3.96 4.08
CA PHE A 304 22.56 4.48 5.43
C PHE A 304 21.11 4.96 5.60
N TYR A 305 20.60 5.73 4.63
CA TYR A 305 19.24 6.24 4.67
C TYR A 305 18.21 5.13 4.47
N PHE A 306 18.49 4.19 3.55
CA PHE A 306 17.64 3.04 3.30
C PHE A 306 17.41 2.24 4.59
N LYS A 307 18.50 1.76 5.23
CA LYS A 307 18.42 0.96 6.46
C LYS A 307 17.70 1.68 7.59
N ARG A 308 17.82 3.01 7.67
CA ARG A 308 17.21 3.80 8.73
C ARG A 308 15.70 4.01 8.54
N GLN A 309 15.21 4.13 7.31
CA GLN A 309 13.91 4.77 7.05
C GLN A 309 13.07 4.15 5.94
N VAL A 310 13.64 3.28 5.10
CA VAL A 310 12.91 2.70 3.97
C VAL A 310 12.69 1.22 4.22
N PHE A 311 11.45 0.81 4.08
CA PHE A 311 10.97 -0.55 4.26
C PHE A 311 10.30 -0.99 2.96
N ALA A 312 10.21 -2.30 2.76
CA ALA A 312 9.52 -2.89 1.62
C ALA A 312 8.86 -4.20 2.04
N ASN A 313 7.79 -4.55 1.35
CA ASN A 313 7.13 -5.82 1.51
C ASN A 313 7.14 -6.64 0.21
N PHE A 314 6.77 -7.91 0.36
CA PHE A 314 6.70 -8.88 -0.74
C PHE A 314 5.76 -10.03 -0.39
N LEU A 315 5.18 -10.63 -1.43
CA LEU A 315 4.36 -11.84 -1.37
C LEU A 315 5.23 -13.10 -1.47
N ASP A 316 5.69 -13.41 -2.70
CA ASP A 316 6.55 -14.53 -3.04
C ASP A 316 7.76 -14.03 -3.86
N ASP A 317 8.94 -13.99 -3.23
CA ASP A 317 10.16 -13.47 -3.87
C ASP A 317 11.42 -14.21 -3.40
N GLU A 318 11.69 -15.38 -3.99
CA GLU A 318 12.88 -16.18 -3.70
C GLU A 318 14.19 -15.40 -3.92
N VAL A 319 14.24 -14.53 -4.95
CA VAL A 319 15.42 -13.71 -5.27
C VAL A 319 15.64 -12.65 -4.19
N GLY A 320 14.55 -12.05 -3.74
CA GLY A 320 14.46 -11.20 -2.56
C GLY A 320 15.05 -11.83 -1.31
N LEU A 321 14.54 -13.01 -0.94
CA LEU A 321 14.99 -13.75 0.23
C LEU A 321 16.47 -14.14 0.13
N ALA A 322 16.94 -14.52 -1.06
CA ALA A 322 18.35 -14.83 -1.31
C ALA A 322 19.27 -13.61 -1.11
N THR A 323 18.75 -12.39 -1.31
CA THR A 323 19.50 -11.13 -1.20
C THR A 323 19.17 -10.30 0.05
N ARG A 324 18.36 -10.85 0.97
CA ARG A 324 17.83 -10.16 2.16
C ARG A 324 18.86 -9.45 3.03
N HIS A 325 20.10 -9.94 3.12
CA HIS A 325 21.15 -9.27 3.90
C HIS A 325 21.68 -8.01 3.21
N HIS A 326 21.71 -7.98 1.87
CA HIS A 326 22.04 -6.76 1.13
C HIS A 326 20.96 -5.70 1.36
N ILE A 327 19.69 -6.10 1.28
CA ILE A 327 18.52 -5.23 1.50
C ILE A 327 18.46 -4.74 2.95
N GLY A 328 18.56 -5.67 3.91
CA GLY A 328 18.44 -5.45 5.34
C GLY A 328 17.22 -6.17 5.88
N ILE A 329 17.44 -7.24 6.65
CA ILE A 329 16.35 -8.07 7.17
C ILE A 329 15.36 -7.28 8.03
N GLU A 330 15.79 -6.22 8.71
CA GLU A 330 14.92 -5.34 9.51
C GLU A 330 14.03 -4.42 8.66
N ASN A 331 14.30 -4.30 7.36
CA ASN A 331 13.59 -3.43 6.42
C ASN A 331 12.61 -4.19 5.53
N ILE A 332 12.43 -5.50 5.75
CA ILE A 332 11.61 -6.38 4.91
C ILE A 332 10.39 -6.85 5.71
N MET A 333 9.20 -6.78 5.10
CA MET A 333 7.96 -7.28 5.69
C MET A 333 7.26 -8.26 4.73
N PHE A 334 6.47 -9.17 5.27
CA PHE A 334 5.61 -10.05 4.49
C PHE A 334 4.27 -9.37 4.20
N GLU A 335 3.63 -9.75 3.10
CA GLU A 335 2.27 -9.36 2.72
C GLU A 335 1.53 -10.52 2.08
N VAL A 336 0.20 -10.43 2.11
CA VAL A 336 -0.71 -11.41 1.51
C VAL A 336 -1.41 -10.83 0.30
N ASP A 337 -1.56 -9.51 0.19
CA ASP A 337 -2.27 -8.83 -0.90
C ASP A 337 -3.71 -9.36 -1.07
N TYR A 338 -4.36 -9.72 0.04
CA TYR A 338 -5.73 -10.20 -0.03
C TYR A 338 -6.65 -9.05 -0.47
N PRO A 339 -7.56 -9.19 -1.47
CA PRO A 339 -7.94 -10.42 -2.16
C PRO A 339 -7.49 -10.46 -3.63
N HIS A 340 -6.45 -9.73 -3.99
CA HIS A 340 -6.00 -9.59 -5.36
C HIS A 340 -5.50 -10.90 -5.98
N SER A 341 -5.18 -10.89 -7.26
CA SER A 341 -4.76 -12.06 -8.03
C SER A 341 -3.43 -12.64 -7.61
N ASP A 342 -2.52 -11.82 -7.08
CA ASP A 342 -1.21 -12.26 -6.65
C ASP A 342 -1.25 -12.83 -5.22
N THR A 343 -2.41 -12.76 -4.57
CA THR A 343 -2.56 -13.13 -3.16
C THR A 343 -2.08 -14.53 -2.84
N THR A 344 -1.47 -14.66 -1.66
CA THR A 344 -0.99 -15.94 -1.13
C THR A 344 -2.07 -16.72 -0.37
N PHE A 345 -3.22 -16.09 -0.13
CA PHE A 345 -4.39 -16.73 0.46
C PHE A 345 -4.92 -17.88 -0.41
N PRO A 346 -5.34 -19.04 0.15
CA PRO A 346 -5.44 -19.37 1.57
C PRO A 346 -4.27 -20.24 2.07
N ASN A 347 -3.09 -20.10 1.47
CA ASN A 347 -1.93 -20.96 1.75
C ASN A 347 -0.71 -20.14 2.20
N SER A 348 -0.92 -19.00 2.85
CA SER A 348 0.16 -18.09 3.23
C SER A 348 1.16 -18.75 4.17
N LYS A 349 0.68 -19.54 5.16
CA LYS A 349 1.56 -20.28 6.07
C LYS A 349 2.39 -21.35 5.35
N GLU A 350 1.77 -22.10 4.45
CA GLU A 350 2.43 -23.14 3.66
C GLU A 350 3.50 -22.54 2.75
N LEU A 351 3.19 -21.44 2.08
CA LEU A 351 4.15 -20.70 1.26
C LEU A 351 5.34 -20.22 2.09
N VAL A 352 5.09 -19.59 3.25
CA VAL A 352 6.17 -19.14 4.13
C VAL A 352 7.01 -20.33 4.60
N ALA A 353 6.40 -21.44 5.00
CA ALA A 353 7.15 -22.64 5.41
C ALA A 353 8.04 -23.19 4.28
N GLU A 354 7.57 -23.15 3.02
CA GLU A 354 8.34 -23.55 1.85
C GLU A 354 9.50 -22.58 1.56
N ARG A 355 9.21 -21.28 1.45
CA ARG A 355 10.17 -20.25 1.04
C ARG A 355 11.23 -19.98 2.10
N PHE A 356 10.90 -20.15 3.38
CA PHE A 356 11.80 -19.92 4.50
C PHE A 356 12.42 -21.21 5.08
N LYS A 357 12.32 -22.36 4.39
CA LYS A 357 12.90 -23.63 4.85
C LYS A 357 14.42 -23.58 5.14
N ASP A 358 15.12 -22.68 4.44
CA ASP A 358 16.57 -22.49 4.53
C ASP A 358 16.94 -21.13 5.18
N VAL A 359 15.96 -20.41 5.73
CA VAL A 359 16.15 -19.14 6.44
C VAL A 359 16.15 -19.40 7.96
N PRO A 360 17.09 -18.83 8.74
CA PRO A 360 17.10 -18.99 10.20
C PRO A 360 15.75 -18.61 10.83
N PRO A 361 15.22 -19.39 11.81
CA PRO A 361 13.89 -19.14 12.37
C PRO A 361 13.67 -17.74 12.96
N ASP A 362 14.72 -17.13 13.52
CA ASP A 362 14.68 -15.76 14.03
C ASP A 362 14.56 -14.72 12.92
N GLU A 363 15.27 -14.90 11.80
CA GLU A 363 15.11 -14.06 10.60
C GLU A 363 13.73 -14.24 9.96
N THR A 364 13.23 -15.48 9.89
CA THR A 364 11.88 -15.79 9.40
C THR A 364 10.85 -15.03 10.20
N ARG A 365 10.86 -15.18 11.54
CA ARG A 365 9.93 -14.48 12.44
C ARG A 365 10.00 -12.97 12.28
N LEU A 366 11.22 -12.43 12.16
CA LEU A 366 11.43 -11.01 11.99
C LEU A 366 10.74 -10.48 10.73
N ILE A 367 10.96 -11.16 9.59
CA ILE A 367 10.43 -10.75 8.29
C ILE A 367 8.91 -10.92 8.20
N VAL A 368 8.36 -12.04 8.66
CA VAL A 368 6.94 -12.37 8.46
C VAL A 368 6.01 -11.85 9.56
N ARG A 369 6.57 -11.24 10.61
CA ARG A 369 5.80 -10.79 11.78
C ARG A 369 6.39 -9.54 12.45
N ASP A 370 7.56 -9.66 13.06
CA ASP A 370 7.99 -8.69 14.08
C ASP A 370 8.35 -7.32 13.48
N ASN A 371 8.85 -7.27 12.23
CA ASN A 371 9.11 -6.01 11.53
C ASN A 371 7.82 -5.20 11.33
N ALA A 372 6.72 -5.83 10.91
CA ALA A 372 5.45 -5.13 10.71
C ALA A 372 4.85 -4.63 12.03
N ILE A 373 4.94 -5.44 13.10
CA ILE A 373 4.52 -5.02 14.46
C ILE A 373 5.27 -3.76 14.89
N LYS A 374 6.60 -3.74 14.73
CA LYS A 374 7.44 -2.58 15.05
C LYS A 374 7.16 -1.39 14.13
N PHE A 375 6.95 -1.63 12.84
CA PHE A 375 6.71 -0.59 11.84
C PHE A 375 5.42 0.17 12.12
N PHE A 376 4.31 -0.54 12.36
CA PHE A 376 3.01 0.08 12.65
C PHE A 376 2.77 0.43 14.12
N GLY A 377 3.74 0.18 15.02
CA GLY A 377 3.61 0.49 16.45
C GLY A 377 2.47 -0.27 17.12
N LEU A 378 2.41 -1.59 16.88
CA LEU A 378 1.34 -2.45 17.36
C LEU A 378 1.70 -3.05 18.71
N ASP A 379 0.71 -3.13 19.60
CA ASP A 379 0.83 -3.78 20.91
C ASP A 379 0.27 -5.20 20.78
N VAL A 380 1.15 -6.13 20.44
CA VAL A 380 0.85 -7.54 20.20
C VAL A 380 1.57 -8.35 21.28
N GLN A 381 0.83 -9.23 21.97
CA GLN A 381 1.36 -10.07 23.05
C GLN A 381 2.04 -11.33 22.52
#